data_AF-A0A8U0W8K0-F1
#
_entry.id   AF-A0A8U0W8K0-F1
#
_cell.length_a   1.000
_cell.length_b   1.000
_cell.length_c   1.000
_cell.angle_alpha   90.00
_cell.angle_beta   90.00
_cell.angle_gamma   90.00
#
_symmetry.space_group_name_H-M   'P 1'
#
loop_
_entity.id
_entity.type
_entity.pdbx_description
1 polymer ?
#
loop_
_entity_poly.entity_id
_entity_poly.type
_entity_poly.pdbx_seq_one_letter_code
_entity_poly.pdbx_strand_id
1 'polypeptide(L)'
;MNMSSLDSSLQAHSKLEKETSNSVLLKERVEKYHDLSTQMSEILKVFEQRLGKLEQSILPVYQETEQLQKRQQNLEATLNCLETVLAHYDVSQEVCNLVHQGPTEGNVGVFLEALGRLRSAMEYFLHHNSQSVELENVTSLFNTGCESLNNHYRMLLKKNGSALKPVELLDLIYIEDDSSSDEFTSFRQLSQSTREELFTISHWLEQNLRFEYTMIYSTERGEVVLRSLQHLKDHQKSNSWGNEALVSTCLTCKERFSKCSSVI
;
A
#
# COMPACT_ATOMS: atom_id res chain seq x y z
N MET A 1 -92.72 77.55 -29.47
CA MET A 1 -91.75 76.91 -28.54
C MET A 1 -91.27 75.63 -29.19
N ASN A 2 -89.97 75.49 -29.45
CA ASN A 2 -89.39 74.48 -30.34
C ASN A 2 -89.23 73.12 -29.65
N MET A 3 -90.03 72.14 -30.07
CA MET A 3 -90.08 70.78 -29.50
C MET A 3 -88.74 70.02 -29.62
N SER A 4 -87.93 70.30 -30.64
CA SER A 4 -86.61 69.69 -30.87
C SER A 4 -85.52 70.14 -29.88
N SER A 5 -85.61 71.36 -29.36
CA SER A 5 -84.68 71.91 -28.36
C SER A 5 -84.92 71.32 -26.98
N LEU A 6 -86.19 71.01 -26.66
CA LEU A 6 -86.56 70.35 -25.42
C LEU A 6 -86.08 68.89 -25.39
N ASP A 7 -86.18 68.20 -26.53
CA ASP A 7 -85.75 66.80 -26.69
C ASP A 7 -84.22 66.64 -26.63
N SER A 8 -83.46 67.56 -27.27
CA SER A 8 -82.00 67.63 -27.10
C SER A 8 -81.56 67.96 -25.67
N SER A 9 -82.31 68.80 -24.95
CA SER A 9 -82.04 69.13 -23.55
C SER A 9 -82.31 67.95 -22.62
N LEU A 10 -83.40 67.20 -22.84
CA LEU A 10 -83.70 65.96 -22.13
C LEU A 10 -82.64 64.88 -22.37
N GLN A 11 -82.19 64.74 -23.62
CA GLN A 11 -81.15 63.77 -24.00
C GLN A 11 -79.79 64.13 -23.38
N ALA A 12 -79.45 65.42 -23.28
CA ALA A 12 -78.26 65.90 -22.60
C ALA A 12 -78.33 65.64 -21.08
N HIS A 13 -79.49 65.86 -20.45
CA HIS A 13 -79.71 65.54 -19.04
C HIS A 13 -79.56 64.05 -18.74
N SER A 14 -80.16 63.18 -19.56
CA SER A 14 -80.03 61.72 -19.41
C SER A 14 -78.59 61.24 -19.58
N LYS A 15 -77.83 61.81 -20.53
CA LYS A 15 -76.40 61.50 -20.70
C LYS A 15 -75.57 61.98 -19.51
N LEU A 16 -75.83 63.18 -19.01
CA LEU A 16 -75.16 63.72 -17.81
C LEU A 16 -75.45 62.84 -16.60
N GLU A 17 -76.69 62.43 -16.37
CA GLU A 17 -77.07 61.55 -15.27
C GLU A 17 -76.39 60.18 -15.37
N LYS A 18 -76.38 59.59 -16.58
CA LYS A 18 -75.66 58.35 -16.85
C LYS A 18 -74.16 58.49 -16.58
N GLU A 19 -73.55 59.58 -17.00
CA GLU A 19 -72.11 59.78 -16.80
C GLU A 19 -71.76 60.13 -15.35
N THR A 20 -72.66 60.81 -14.64
CA THR A 20 -72.55 61.03 -13.19
C THR A 20 -72.60 59.68 -12.45
N SER A 21 -73.53 58.80 -12.82
CA SER A 21 -73.63 57.44 -12.26
C SER A 21 -72.40 56.59 -12.59
N ASN A 22 -71.92 56.65 -13.83
CA ASN A 22 -70.72 55.94 -14.28
C ASN A 22 -69.45 56.43 -13.55
N SER A 23 -69.35 57.74 -13.31
CA SER A 23 -68.27 58.34 -12.52
C SER A 23 -68.29 57.90 -11.06
N VAL A 24 -69.46 57.75 -10.45
CA VAL A 24 -69.60 57.22 -9.08
C VAL A 24 -69.14 55.76 -9.03
N LEU A 25 -69.58 54.92 -9.98
CA LEU A 25 -69.15 53.52 -10.08
C LEU A 25 -67.64 53.38 -10.30
N LEU A 26 -67.05 54.25 -11.12
CA LEU A 26 -65.60 54.23 -11.35
C LEU A 26 -64.82 54.60 -10.08
N LYS A 27 -65.28 55.63 -9.34
CA LYS A 27 -64.69 55.97 -8.03
C LYS A 27 -64.74 54.80 -7.05
N GLU A 28 -65.89 54.15 -6.95
CA GLU A 28 -66.08 53.00 -6.05
C GLU A 28 -65.17 51.82 -6.42
N ARG A 29 -64.93 51.59 -7.72
CA ARG A 29 -63.98 50.57 -8.19
C ARG A 29 -62.54 50.96 -7.88
N VAL A 30 -62.15 52.22 -8.08
CA VAL A 30 -60.81 52.72 -7.75
C VAL A 30 -60.53 52.58 -6.26
N GLU A 31 -61.51 52.88 -5.41
CA GLU A 31 -61.42 52.70 -3.96
C GLU A 31 -61.25 51.22 -3.59
N LYS A 32 -62.04 50.32 -4.18
CA LYS A 32 -61.86 48.85 -4.02
C LYS A 32 -60.47 48.37 -4.47
N TYR A 33 -59.94 48.89 -5.57
CA TYR A 33 -58.57 48.56 -6.02
C TYR A 33 -57.51 49.12 -5.07
N HIS A 34 -57.73 50.31 -4.50
CA HIS A 34 -56.85 50.90 -3.51
C HIS A 34 -56.82 50.08 -2.21
N ASP A 35 -57.99 49.65 -1.72
CA ASP A 35 -58.10 48.77 -0.55
C ASP A 35 -57.38 47.44 -0.80
N LEU A 36 -57.58 46.82 -1.97
CA LEU A 36 -56.91 45.58 -2.34
C LEU A 36 -55.39 45.76 -2.43
N SER A 37 -54.92 46.87 -3.01
CA SER A 37 -53.49 47.19 -3.08
C SER A 37 -52.89 47.41 -1.69
N THR A 38 -53.64 48.03 -0.78
CA THR A 38 -53.23 48.28 0.60
C THR A 38 -53.12 46.97 1.37
N GLN A 39 -54.12 46.09 1.27
CA GLN A 39 -54.08 44.74 1.85
C GLN A 39 -52.88 43.94 1.33
N MET A 40 -52.59 44.02 0.03
CA MET A 40 -51.44 43.35 -0.55
C MET A 40 -50.12 43.90 -0.02
N SER A 41 -50.01 45.22 0.16
CA SER A 41 -48.84 45.85 0.79
C SER A 41 -48.67 45.41 2.25
N GLU A 42 -49.75 45.27 3.01
CA GLU A 42 -49.71 44.78 4.39
C GLU A 42 -49.26 43.32 4.46
N ILE A 43 -49.77 42.46 3.58
CA ILE A 43 -49.36 41.06 3.49
C ILE A 43 -47.85 40.95 3.20
N LEU A 44 -47.35 41.73 2.24
CA LEU A 44 -45.91 41.76 1.91
C LEU A 44 -45.07 42.21 3.11
N LYS A 45 -45.51 43.24 3.84
CA LYS A 45 -44.84 43.72 5.05
C LYS A 45 -44.77 42.64 6.14
N VAL A 46 -45.85 41.87 6.31
CA VAL A 46 -45.85 40.73 7.24
C VAL A 46 -44.90 39.63 6.78
N PHE A 47 -44.85 39.34 5.48
CA PHE A 47 -43.89 38.37 4.93
C PHE A 47 -42.46 38.80 5.17
N GLU A 48 -42.10 40.05 4.89
CA GLU A 48 -40.77 40.59 5.12
C GLU A 48 -40.36 40.48 6.60
N GLN A 49 -41.26 40.84 7.53
CA GLN A 49 -41.00 40.68 8.96
C GLN A 49 -40.81 39.23 9.37
N ARG A 50 -41.59 38.30 8.80
CA ARG A 50 -41.44 36.87 9.08
C ARG A 50 -40.13 36.32 8.50
N LEU A 51 -39.73 36.76 7.32
CA LEU A 51 -38.49 36.37 6.68
C LEU A 51 -37.28 36.85 7.49
N GLY A 52 -37.29 38.11 7.93
CA GLY A 52 -36.22 38.66 8.77
C GLY A 52 -36.09 37.92 10.12
N LYS A 53 -37.21 37.59 10.77
CA LYS A 53 -37.20 36.76 11.99
C LYS A 53 -36.68 35.35 11.74
N LEU A 54 -37.01 34.77 10.58
CA LEU A 54 -36.55 33.45 10.19
C LEU A 54 -35.04 33.46 9.93
N GLU A 55 -34.53 34.45 9.22
CA GLU A 55 -33.10 34.62 8.98
C GLU A 55 -32.34 34.76 10.31
N GLN A 56 -32.84 35.61 11.21
CA GLN A 56 -32.23 35.85 12.52
C GLN A 56 -32.23 34.60 13.41
N SER A 57 -33.18 33.68 13.23
CA SER A 57 -33.22 32.42 13.99
C SER A 57 -32.42 31.29 13.32
N ILE A 58 -32.38 31.24 11.99
CA ILE A 58 -31.74 30.17 11.23
C ILE A 58 -30.24 30.39 11.08
N LEU A 59 -29.79 31.62 10.83
CA LEU A 59 -28.37 31.94 10.64
C LEU A 59 -27.48 31.46 11.81
N PRO A 60 -27.80 31.72 13.10
CA PRO A 60 -26.98 31.21 14.20
C PRO A 60 -26.99 29.69 14.27
N VAL A 61 -28.09 29.02 13.91
CA VAL A 61 -28.14 27.55 13.86
C VAL A 61 -27.17 27.00 12.81
N TYR A 62 -27.11 27.61 11.62
CA TYR A 62 -26.12 27.22 10.61
C TYR A 62 -24.69 27.44 11.08
N GLN A 63 -24.41 28.59 11.70
CA GLN A 63 -23.07 28.90 12.22
C GLN A 63 -22.64 27.92 13.32
N GLU A 64 -23.52 27.62 14.28
CA GLU A 64 -23.25 26.64 15.32
C GLU A 64 -23.09 25.22 14.75
N THR A 65 -23.89 24.86 13.74
CA THR A 65 -23.76 23.55 13.06
C THR A 65 -22.42 23.44 12.33
N GLU A 66 -21.98 24.48 11.63
CA GLU A 66 -20.68 24.51 10.96
C GLU A 66 -19.53 24.41 11.97
N GLN A 67 -19.61 25.16 13.08
CA GLN A 67 -18.61 25.07 14.16
C GLN A 67 -18.59 23.69 14.80
N LEU A 68 -19.75 23.07 15.02
CA LEU A 68 -19.87 21.73 15.56
C LEU A 68 -19.22 20.71 14.62
N GLN A 69 -19.46 20.82 13.31
CA GLN A 69 -18.85 19.95 12.31
C GLN A 69 -17.32 20.09 12.29
N LYS A 70 -16.79 21.32 12.39
CA LYS A 70 -15.34 21.54 12.52
C LYS A 70 -14.78 20.92 13.80
N ARG A 71 -15.49 21.05 14.94
CA ARG A 71 -15.09 20.41 16.19
C ARG A 71 -15.07 18.89 16.07
N GLN A 72 -16.08 18.31 15.42
CA GLN A 72 -16.14 16.88 15.15
C GLN A 72 -14.93 16.42 14.32
N GLN A 73 -14.62 17.10 13.22
CA GLN A 73 -13.48 16.77 12.37
C GLN A 73 -12.15 16.86 13.14
N ASN A 74 -11.99 17.88 13.99
CA ASN A 74 -10.79 18.01 14.83
C ASN A 74 -10.66 16.85 15.84
N LEU A 75 -11.79 16.43 16.44
CA LEU A 75 -11.81 15.29 17.35
C LEU A 75 -11.45 13.98 16.64
N GLU A 76 -12.03 13.73 15.47
CA GLU A 76 -11.73 12.56 14.64
C GLU A 76 -10.25 12.54 14.24
N ALA A 77 -9.70 13.67 13.79
CA ALA A 77 -8.28 13.78 13.44
C ALA A 77 -7.36 13.54 14.65
N THR A 78 -7.72 14.07 15.83
CA THR A 78 -6.96 13.86 17.06
C THR A 78 -7.00 12.40 17.51
N LEU A 79 -8.18 11.77 17.42
CA LEU A 79 -8.37 10.36 17.75
C LEU A 79 -7.51 9.47 16.85
N ASN A 80 -7.55 9.67 15.53
CA ASN A 80 -6.73 8.92 14.57
C ASN A 80 -5.22 9.08 14.85
N CYS A 81 -4.80 10.29 15.23
CA CYS A 81 -3.42 10.55 15.63
C CYS A 81 -3.03 9.74 16.87
N LEU A 82 -3.89 9.74 17.90
CA LEU A 82 -3.65 8.96 19.12
C LEU A 82 -3.63 7.45 18.85
N GLU A 83 -4.53 6.94 18.02
CA GLU A 83 -4.53 5.52 17.61
C GLU A 83 -3.23 5.14 16.91
N THR A 84 -2.72 6.00 16.04
CA THR A 84 -1.43 5.79 15.36
C THR A 84 -0.27 5.74 16.35
N VAL A 85 -0.25 6.63 17.34
CA VAL A 85 0.77 6.63 18.40
C VAL A 85 0.67 5.35 19.23
N LEU A 86 -0.53 4.99 19.71
CA LEU A 86 -0.74 3.79 20.51
C LEU A 86 -0.29 2.52 19.78
N ALA A 87 -0.57 2.43 18.47
CA ALA A 87 -0.12 1.30 17.66
C ALA A 87 1.40 1.07 17.74
N HIS A 88 2.23 2.13 17.78
CA HIS A 88 3.68 1.97 17.92
C HIS A 88 4.11 1.43 19.28
N TYR A 89 3.39 1.75 20.34
CA TYR A 89 3.66 1.23 21.69
C TYR A 89 3.27 -0.24 21.84
N ASP A 90 2.18 -0.67 21.20
CA ASP A 90 1.67 -2.04 21.32
C ASP A 90 2.42 -3.06 20.44
N VAL A 91 3.10 -2.61 19.36
CA VAL A 91 3.77 -3.49 18.39
C VAL A 91 4.70 -4.51 19.04
N SER A 92 5.49 -4.10 20.04
CA SER A 92 6.40 -5.04 20.73
C SER A 92 5.65 -6.20 21.36
N GLN A 93 4.53 -5.93 22.03
CA GLN A 93 3.73 -6.94 22.71
C GLN A 93 3.03 -7.87 21.70
N GLU A 94 2.44 -7.30 20.65
CA GLU A 94 1.72 -8.07 19.63
C GLU A 94 2.63 -9.04 18.87
N VAL A 95 3.83 -8.57 18.52
CA VAL A 95 4.76 -9.31 17.64
C VAL A 95 5.72 -10.21 18.42
N CYS A 96 5.91 -9.98 19.73
CA CYS A 96 6.84 -10.72 20.58
C CYS A 96 6.73 -12.24 20.41
N ASN A 97 5.52 -12.80 20.54
CA ASN A 97 5.32 -14.25 20.46
C ASN A 97 5.70 -14.83 19.08
N LEU A 98 5.41 -14.10 18.01
CA LEU A 98 5.74 -14.51 16.65
C LEU A 98 7.26 -14.47 16.42
N VAL A 99 7.94 -13.43 16.90
CA VAL A 99 9.40 -13.31 16.82
C VAL A 99 10.12 -14.45 17.53
N HIS A 100 9.64 -14.82 18.72
CA HIS A 100 10.20 -15.93 19.49
C HIS A 100 9.96 -17.30 18.85
N GLN A 101 8.83 -17.49 18.14
CA GLN A 101 8.56 -18.72 17.40
C GLN A 101 9.45 -18.86 16.14
N GLY A 102 9.82 -17.73 15.56
CA GLY A 102 10.61 -17.68 14.34
C GLY A 102 9.78 -17.85 13.06
N PRO A 103 10.41 -17.67 11.89
CA PRO A 103 9.74 -17.79 10.60
C PRO A 103 9.36 -19.24 10.29
N THR A 104 8.24 -19.41 9.58
CA THR A 104 7.76 -20.72 9.11
C THR A 104 8.16 -20.93 7.65
N GLU A 105 8.72 -22.09 7.33
CA GLU A 105 9.07 -22.49 5.95
C GLU A 105 7.84 -22.41 5.04
N GLY A 106 8.00 -21.79 3.87
CA GLY A 106 6.91 -21.56 2.92
C GLY A 106 5.95 -20.41 3.28
N ASN A 107 6.07 -19.80 4.47
CA ASN A 107 5.26 -18.66 4.88
C ASN A 107 6.06 -17.62 5.68
N VAL A 108 7.22 -17.24 5.16
CA VAL A 108 8.08 -16.24 5.80
C VAL A 108 7.46 -14.82 5.79
N GLY A 109 6.53 -14.54 4.89
CA GLY A 109 5.94 -13.21 4.70
C GLY A 109 5.31 -12.63 5.96
N VAL A 110 4.55 -13.42 6.72
CA VAL A 110 3.92 -12.98 7.98
C VAL A 110 4.98 -12.53 9.01
N PHE A 111 6.10 -13.24 9.06
CA PHE A 111 7.21 -12.88 9.95
C PHE A 111 7.90 -11.58 9.51
N LEU A 112 8.12 -11.41 8.20
CA LEU A 112 8.72 -10.20 7.64
C LEU A 112 7.84 -8.96 7.82
N GLU A 113 6.53 -9.10 7.70
CA GLU A 113 5.58 -8.01 7.98
C GLU A 113 5.66 -7.58 9.44
N ALA A 114 5.74 -8.55 10.35
CA ALA A 114 5.89 -8.27 11.79
C ALA A 114 7.20 -7.54 12.11
N LEU A 115 8.32 -7.94 11.49
CA LEU A 115 9.58 -7.20 11.58
C LEU A 115 9.49 -5.81 10.94
N GLY A 116 8.73 -5.66 9.86
CA GLY A 116 8.45 -4.36 9.23
C GLY A 116 7.71 -3.40 10.17
N ARG A 117 6.72 -3.91 10.92
CA ARG A 117 6.03 -3.14 11.97
C ARG A 117 6.99 -2.72 13.09
N LEU A 118 7.86 -3.61 13.54
CA LEU A 118 8.91 -3.28 14.52
C LEU A 118 9.84 -2.19 13.99
N ARG A 119 10.30 -2.28 12.73
CA ARG A 119 11.13 -1.24 12.10
C ARG A 119 10.42 0.12 12.10
N SER A 120 9.15 0.17 11.72
CA SER A 120 8.37 1.41 11.72
C SER A 120 8.24 2.00 13.13
N ALA A 121 8.03 1.16 14.15
CA ALA A 121 8.02 1.60 15.55
C ALA A 121 9.40 2.11 16.00
N MET A 122 10.51 1.48 15.59
CA MET A 122 11.87 1.97 15.87
C MET A 122 12.08 3.37 15.29
N GLU A 123 11.73 3.58 14.03
CA GLU A 123 11.85 4.88 13.35
C GLU A 123 11.00 5.95 14.04
N TYR A 124 9.77 5.60 14.41
CA TYR A 124 8.88 6.48 15.18
C TYR A 124 9.54 6.93 16.50
N PHE A 125 10.01 5.99 17.32
CA PHE A 125 10.63 6.32 18.60
C PHE A 125 11.96 7.06 18.43
N LEU A 126 12.77 6.72 17.44
CA LEU A 126 14.01 7.43 17.17
C LEU A 126 13.78 8.92 16.86
N HIS A 127 12.72 9.24 16.12
CA HIS A 127 12.36 10.61 15.76
C HIS A 127 11.71 11.40 16.90
N HIS A 128 10.90 10.76 17.74
CA HIS A 128 10.10 11.47 18.75
C HIS A 128 10.68 11.38 20.17
N ASN A 129 11.29 10.26 20.54
CA ASN A 129 11.86 10.03 21.87
C ASN A 129 13.01 9.00 21.82
N SER A 130 14.20 9.46 21.45
CA SER A 130 15.37 8.61 21.22
C SER A 130 16.00 7.99 22.48
N GLN A 131 15.51 8.35 23.67
CA GLN A 131 16.00 7.82 24.96
C GLN A 131 14.92 6.98 25.67
N SER A 132 13.88 6.55 24.94
CA SER A 132 12.80 5.75 25.51
C SER A 132 13.20 4.30 25.75
N VAL A 133 12.63 3.68 26.78
CA VAL A 133 12.79 2.25 27.05
C VAL A 133 12.09 1.42 25.98
N GLU A 134 11.03 1.96 25.40
CA GLU A 134 10.29 1.37 24.29
C GLU A 134 11.18 1.22 23.05
N LEU A 135 12.02 2.22 22.74
CA LEU A 135 12.98 2.10 21.65
C LEU A 135 13.96 0.95 21.88
N GLU A 136 14.48 0.81 23.10
CA GLU A 136 15.38 -0.28 23.47
C GLU A 136 14.69 -1.65 23.32
N ASN A 137 13.46 -1.78 23.81
CA ASN A 137 12.66 -3.00 23.72
C ASN A 137 12.39 -3.40 22.25
N VAL A 138 11.91 -2.46 21.44
CA VAL A 138 11.62 -2.70 20.02
C VAL A 138 12.91 -3.07 19.27
N THR A 139 14.02 -2.37 19.54
CA THR A 139 15.32 -2.61 18.91
C THR A 139 15.86 -4.00 19.25
N SER A 140 15.80 -4.39 20.52
CA SER A 140 16.21 -5.71 20.99
C SER A 140 15.40 -6.83 20.33
N LEU A 141 14.06 -6.67 20.29
CA LEU A 141 13.17 -7.63 19.66
C LEU A 141 13.39 -7.73 18.14
N PHE A 142 13.61 -6.60 17.47
CA PHE A 142 13.94 -6.56 16.04
C PHE A 142 15.27 -7.28 15.73
N ASN A 143 16.30 -7.05 16.54
CA ASN A 143 17.59 -7.75 16.42
C ASN A 143 17.42 -9.27 16.60
N THR A 144 16.66 -9.69 17.62
CA THR A 144 16.32 -11.09 17.87
C THR A 144 15.59 -11.71 16.66
N GLY A 145 14.65 -10.96 16.07
CA GLY A 145 13.97 -11.37 14.86
C GLY A 145 14.88 -11.53 13.64
N CYS A 146 15.84 -10.62 13.46
CA CYS A 146 16.83 -10.72 12.39
C CYS A 146 17.78 -11.92 12.59
N GLU A 147 18.15 -12.22 13.83
CA GLU A 147 18.94 -13.42 14.15
C GLU A 147 18.15 -14.70 13.85
N SER A 148 16.87 -14.74 14.25
CA SER A 148 15.95 -15.84 13.93
C SER A 148 15.83 -16.05 12.41
N LEU A 149 15.75 -14.96 11.64
CA LEU A 149 15.69 -15.01 10.17
C LEU A 149 17.00 -15.57 9.55
N ASN A 150 18.16 -15.15 10.06
CA ASN A 150 19.46 -15.69 9.66
C ASN A 150 19.58 -17.20 9.99
N ASN A 151 19.07 -17.62 11.14
CA ASN A 151 19.06 -19.02 11.54
C ASN A 151 18.14 -19.86 10.64
N HIS A 152 16.97 -19.34 10.28
CA HIS A 152 16.07 -19.98 9.30
C HIS A 152 16.71 -20.08 7.92
N TYR A 153 17.35 -19.00 7.46
CA TYR A 153 18.10 -19.00 6.19
C TYR A 153 19.17 -20.10 6.17
N ARG A 154 19.94 -20.24 7.25
CA ARG A 154 20.91 -21.32 7.42
C ARG A 154 20.24 -22.69 7.38
N MET A 155 19.12 -22.86 8.08
CA MET A 155 18.38 -24.12 8.14
C MET A 155 17.88 -24.54 6.76
N LEU A 156 17.31 -23.61 5.98
CA LEU A 156 16.87 -23.85 4.61
C LEU A 156 18.02 -24.35 3.73
N LEU A 157 19.20 -23.73 3.83
CA LEU A 157 20.39 -24.12 3.09
C LEU A 157 20.90 -25.51 3.50
N LYS A 158 20.95 -25.81 4.79
CA LYS A 158 21.38 -27.14 5.29
C LYS A 158 20.42 -28.24 4.89
N LYS A 159 19.12 -27.99 5.01
CA LYS A 159 18.05 -28.96 4.73
C LYS A 159 17.97 -29.29 3.24
N ASN A 160 18.10 -28.29 2.37
CA ASN A 160 17.92 -28.46 0.92
C ASN A 160 19.24 -28.55 0.14
N GLY A 161 20.38 -28.27 0.78
CA GLY A 161 21.71 -28.34 0.17
C GLY A 161 22.30 -29.75 0.23
N SER A 162 21.91 -30.63 -0.69
CA SER A 162 22.52 -31.95 -0.83
C SER A 162 23.79 -31.90 -1.69
N ALA A 163 24.84 -32.59 -1.25
CA ALA A 163 26.03 -32.82 -2.06
C ALA A 163 25.70 -33.71 -3.27
N LEU A 164 26.38 -33.44 -4.38
CA LEU A 164 26.18 -34.18 -5.62
C LEU A 164 26.74 -35.59 -5.55
N LYS A 165 26.10 -36.49 -6.29
CA LYS A 165 26.67 -37.82 -6.54
C LYS A 165 27.77 -37.71 -7.60
N PRO A 166 28.81 -38.56 -7.53
CA PRO A 166 29.90 -38.57 -8.51
C PRO A 166 29.44 -38.72 -9.96
N VAL A 167 28.42 -39.57 -10.20
CA VAL A 167 27.87 -39.80 -11.55
C VAL A 167 27.21 -38.54 -12.10
N GLU A 168 26.39 -37.86 -11.30
CA GLU A 168 25.72 -36.60 -11.70
C GLU A 168 26.73 -35.50 -12.04
N LEU A 169 27.84 -35.41 -11.29
CA LEU A 169 28.93 -34.49 -11.60
C LEU A 169 29.67 -34.84 -12.89
N LEU A 170 29.92 -36.12 -13.13
CA LEU A 170 30.58 -36.58 -14.35
C LEU A 170 29.70 -36.31 -15.57
N ASP A 171 28.40 -36.60 -15.50
CA ASP A 171 27.45 -36.32 -16.58
C ASP A 171 27.47 -34.84 -16.97
N LEU A 172 27.50 -33.93 -15.97
CA LEU A 172 27.61 -32.48 -16.21
C LEU A 172 28.91 -32.11 -16.95
N ILE A 173 30.04 -32.71 -16.57
CA ILE A 173 31.34 -32.45 -17.21
C ILE A 173 31.35 -32.96 -18.66
N TYR A 174 30.76 -34.12 -18.92
CA TYR A 174 30.72 -34.70 -20.27
C TYR A 174 29.74 -33.96 -21.20
N ILE A 175 28.62 -33.42 -20.68
CA ILE A 175 27.66 -32.63 -21.47
C ILE A 175 28.27 -31.30 -21.95
N GLU A 176 29.14 -30.67 -21.15
CA GLU A 176 29.84 -29.43 -21.52
C GLU A 176 30.85 -29.63 -22.67
N ASP A 177 31.47 -30.81 -22.80
CA ASP A 177 32.47 -31.08 -23.85
C ASP A 177 31.84 -31.40 -25.23
N ASP A 178 30.59 -31.87 -25.26
CA ASP A 178 29.86 -32.26 -26.49
C ASP A 178 28.87 -31.20 -27.00
N SER A 179 28.48 -30.21 -26.18
CA SER A 179 27.47 -29.21 -26.55
C SER A 179 28.08 -27.91 -27.09
N SER A 180 28.08 -27.73 -28.41
CA SER A 180 28.35 -26.45 -29.07
C SER A 180 27.21 -25.41 -28.94
N SER A 181 26.26 -25.64 -28.02
CA SER A 181 25.10 -24.78 -27.78
C SER A 181 25.15 -24.20 -26.37
N ASP A 182 25.01 -22.89 -26.29
CA ASP A 182 25.01 -22.02 -25.10
C ASP A 182 23.91 -22.32 -24.04
N GLU A 183 23.23 -23.47 -24.12
CA GLU A 183 22.25 -23.90 -23.13
C GLU A 183 22.97 -24.48 -21.91
N PHE A 184 23.39 -23.58 -21.01
CA PHE A 184 23.80 -23.93 -19.65
C PHE A 184 22.70 -24.77 -19.00
N THR A 185 22.89 -26.09 -18.91
CA THR A 185 21.97 -26.95 -18.14
C THR A 185 22.04 -26.51 -16.69
N SER A 186 21.10 -25.66 -16.27
CA SER A 186 21.09 -25.08 -14.94
C SER A 186 20.86 -26.19 -13.92
N PHE A 187 21.95 -26.74 -13.39
CA PHE A 187 21.89 -27.75 -12.36
C PHE A 187 21.32 -27.13 -11.07
N ARG A 188 20.07 -27.45 -10.75
CA ARG A 188 19.36 -26.83 -9.63
C ARG A 188 19.55 -27.67 -8.35
N GLN A 189 20.64 -27.41 -7.63
CA GLN A 189 20.91 -27.98 -6.30
C GLN A 189 19.86 -27.64 -5.24
N LEU A 190 19.06 -26.59 -5.48
CA LEU A 190 18.01 -26.13 -4.59
C LEU A 190 16.68 -26.11 -5.35
N SER A 191 15.61 -26.55 -4.69
CA SER A 191 14.25 -26.48 -5.21
C SER A 191 13.87 -25.03 -5.58
N GLN A 192 12.89 -24.85 -6.46
CA GLN A 192 12.39 -23.51 -6.82
C GLN A 192 11.85 -22.78 -5.58
N SER A 193 11.04 -23.43 -4.76
CA SER A 193 10.45 -22.82 -3.56
C SER A 193 11.50 -22.38 -2.56
N THR A 194 12.52 -23.20 -2.29
CA THR A 194 13.60 -22.82 -1.39
C THR A 194 14.39 -21.62 -1.92
N ARG A 195 14.64 -21.54 -3.23
CA ARG A 195 15.34 -20.38 -3.81
C ARG A 195 14.53 -19.10 -3.72
N GLU A 196 13.23 -19.17 -3.96
CA GLU A 196 12.33 -18.03 -3.80
C GLU A 196 12.31 -17.55 -2.35
N GLU A 197 12.16 -18.47 -1.40
CA GLU A 197 12.15 -18.12 0.02
C GLU A 197 13.51 -17.54 0.49
N LEU A 198 14.64 -18.15 0.09
CA LEU A 198 15.96 -17.59 0.35
C LEU A 198 16.10 -16.19 -0.25
N PHE A 199 15.64 -15.96 -1.49
CA PHE A 199 15.67 -14.66 -2.12
C PHE A 199 14.83 -13.62 -1.35
N THR A 200 13.61 -13.98 -0.95
CA THR A 200 12.73 -13.10 -0.16
C THR A 200 13.41 -12.70 1.14
N ILE A 201 14.03 -13.65 1.84
CA ILE A 201 14.76 -13.40 3.09
C ILE A 201 15.97 -12.49 2.86
N SER A 202 16.84 -12.83 1.90
CA SER A 202 18.06 -12.05 1.65
C SER A 202 17.74 -10.64 1.20
N HIS A 203 16.76 -10.48 0.30
CA HIS A 203 16.34 -9.18 -0.19
C HIS A 203 15.79 -8.30 0.94
N TRP A 204 14.97 -8.88 1.82
CA TRP A 204 14.46 -8.15 2.98
C TRP A 204 15.59 -7.75 3.95
N LEU A 205 16.54 -8.66 4.23
CA LEU A 205 17.70 -8.36 5.08
C LEU A 205 18.57 -7.23 4.50
N GLU A 206 18.83 -7.23 3.19
CA GLU A 206 19.56 -6.16 2.49
C GLU A 206 18.89 -4.80 2.62
N GLN A 207 17.56 -4.72 2.46
CA GLN A 207 16.78 -3.49 2.67
C GLN A 207 16.87 -2.96 4.12
N ASN A 208 17.26 -3.82 5.06
CA ASN A 208 17.48 -3.51 6.47
C ASN A 208 18.98 -3.39 6.83
N LEU A 209 19.86 -3.33 5.82
CA LEU A 209 21.32 -3.24 5.97
C LEU A 209 21.93 -4.38 6.79
N ARG A 210 21.34 -5.58 6.69
CA ARG A 210 21.82 -6.82 7.33
C ARG A 210 22.38 -7.75 6.27
N PHE A 211 23.68 -8.03 6.34
CA PHE A 211 24.41 -8.77 5.30
C PHE A 211 24.99 -10.10 5.81
N GLU A 212 24.72 -10.47 7.06
CA GLU A 212 25.23 -11.69 7.69
C GLU A 212 24.84 -12.95 6.90
N TYR A 213 23.66 -12.95 6.27
CA TYR A 213 23.19 -14.05 5.42
C TYR A 213 24.16 -14.38 4.26
N THR A 214 24.96 -13.43 3.78
CA THR A 214 25.95 -13.67 2.71
C THR A 214 27.05 -14.62 3.18
N MET A 215 27.54 -14.43 4.41
CA MET A 215 28.53 -15.32 5.01
C MET A 215 27.94 -16.69 5.35
N ILE A 216 26.67 -16.72 5.76
CA ILE A 216 25.93 -17.97 5.96
C ILE A 216 25.84 -18.72 4.63
N TYR A 217 25.42 -18.05 3.57
CA TYR A 217 25.31 -18.64 2.24
C TYR A 217 26.64 -19.24 1.76
N SER A 218 27.71 -18.44 1.79
CA SER A 218 29.02 -18.89 1.31
C SER A 218 29.56 -20.07 2.10
N THR A 219 29.39 -20.08 3.42
CA THR A 219 29.82 -21.17 4.29
C THR A 219 29.05 -22.46 4.01
N GLU A 220 27.72 -22.41 4.08
CA GLU A 220 26.88 -23.61 3.93
C GLU A 220 26.97 -24.20 2.51
N ARG A 221 27.00 -23.34 1.48
CA ARG A 221 27.15 -23.79 0.09
C ARG A 221 28.56 -24.26 -0.21
N GLY A 222 29.58 -23.62 0.36
CA GLY A 222 30.97 -24.06 0.27
C GLY A 222 31.15 -25.49 0.78
N GLU A 223 30.54 -25.83 1.92
CA GLU A 223 30.58 -27.21 2.44
C GLU A 223 29.90 -28.22 1.52
N VAL A 224 28.79 -27.86 0.88
CA VAL A 224 28.08 -28.73 -0.07
C VAL A 224 28.96 -29.02 -1.28
N VAL A 225 29.60 -27.98 -1.84
CA VAL A 225 30.52 -28.12 -2.98
C VAL A 225 31.73 -28.97 -2.59
N LEU A 226 32.34 -28.71 -1.43
CA LEU A 226 33.49 -29.47 -0.95
C LEU A 226 33.17 -30.96 -0.80
N ARG A 227 32.04 -31.30 -0.17
CA ARG A 227 31.58 -32.69 -0.03
C ARG A 227 31.33 -33.36 -1.38
N SER A 228 30.74 -32.63 -2.33
CA SER A 228 30.51 -33.12 -3.69
C SER A 228 31.83 -33.50 -4.39
N LEU A 229 32.85 -32.65 -4.28
CA LEU A 229 34.18 -32.91 -4.83
C LEU A 229 34.90 -34.07 -4.11
N GLN A 230 34.72 -34.20 -2.80
CA GLN A 230 35.24 -35.34 -2.03
C GLN A 230 34.62 -36.66 -2.50
N HIS A 231 33.30 -36.71 -2.68
CA HIS A 231 32.63 -37.90 -3.22
C HIS A 231 33.20 -38.29 -4.59
N LEU A 232 33.43 -37.32 -5.48
CA LEU A 232 34.01 -37.57 -6.79
C LEU A 232 35.43 -38.13 -6.70
N LYS A 233 36.28 -37.53 -5.85
CA LYS A 233 37.63 -38.00 -5.58
C LYS A 233 37.64 -39.43 -5.07
N ASP A 234 36.75 -39.78 -4.15
CA ASP A 234 36.68 -41.13 -3.58
C ASP A 234 36.16 -42.14 -4.60
N HIS A 235 35.19 -41.78 -5.42
CA HIS A 235 34.71 -42.59 -6.55
C HIS A 235 35.82 -42.91 -7.56
N GLN A 236 36.69 -41.95 -7.87
CA GLN A 236 37.85 -42.19 -8.73
C GLN A 236 38.85 -43.17 -8.10
N LYS A 237 39.09 -43.06 -6.79
CA LYS A 237 40.00 -43.98 -6.08
C LYS A 237 39.45 -45.40 -6.02
N SER A 238 38.14 -45.57 -5.80
CA SER A 238 37.51 -46.90 -5.76
C SER A 238 37.49 -47.57 -7.13
N ASN A 239 37.37 -46.80 -8.22
CA ASN A 239 37.43 -47.33 -9.60
C ASN A 239 38.87 -47.61 -10.06
N SER A 240 39.89 -47.16 -9.31
CA SER A 240 41.31 -47.33 -9.61
C SER A 240 41.87 -48.72 -9.27
N TRP A 241 41.03 -49.69 -8.87
CA TRP A 241 41.39 -51.11 -8.92
C TRP A 241 41.25 -51.73 -10.33
N GLY A 242 40.76 -50.97 -11.32
CA GLY A 242 40.81 -51.30 -12.75
C GLY A 242 41.69 -50.30 -13.51
N ASN A 243 43.00 -50.51 -13.48
CA ASN A 243 44.02 -49.59 -14.00
C ASN A 243 44.16 -49.51 -15.54
N GLU A 244 43.10 -49.72 -16.33
CA GLU A 244 43.23 -49.76 -17.80
C GLU A 244 42.40 -48.74 -18.60
N ALA A 245 41.40 -48.06 -18.02
CA ALA A 245 40.48 -47.25 -18.84
C ALA A 245 40.88 -45.77 -19.02
N LEU A 246 41.72 -45.17 -18.16
CA LEU A 246 41.99 -43.71 -18.21
C LEU A 246 43.40 -43.32 -18.68
N VAL A 247 44.33 -44.26 -18.79
CA VAL A 247 45.68 -43.96 -19.32
C VAL A 247 45.65 -43.83 -20.85
N SER A 248 44.68 -44.46 -21.54
CA SER A 248 44.60 -44.42 -23.00
C SER A 248 44.18 -43.04 -23.54
N THR A 249 43.32 -42.30 -22.83
CA THR A 249 42.78 -41.00 -23.30
C THR A 249 43.62 -39.78 -22.88
N CYS A 250 44.56 -39.95 -21.93
CA CYS A 250 45.48 -38.87 -21.54
C CYS A 250 46.58 -38.63 -22.60
N LEU A 251 46.88 -39.63 -23.44
CA LEU A 251 47.85 -39.49 -24.54
C LEU A 251 47.34 -38.55 -25.65
N THR A 252 46.03 -38.50 -25.90
CA THR A 252 45.43 -37.60 -26.91
C THR A 252 45.36 -36.14 -26.49
N CYS A 253 45.43 -35.82 -25.19
CA CYS A 253 45.40 -34.43 -24.70
C CYS A 253 46.78 -33.76 -24.73
N LYS A 254 47.86 -34.56 -24.68
CA LYS A 254 49.24 -34.04 -24.68
C LYS A 254 49.67 -33.46 -26.04
N GLU A 255 49.04 -33.88 -27.14
CA GLU A 255 49.35 -33.35 -28.48
C GLU A 255 48.72 -31.98 -28.77
N ARG A 256 47.64 -31.59 -28.07
CA ARG A 256 47.00 -30.26 -28.29
C ARG A 256 47.72 -29.12 -27.57
N PHE A 257 48.39 -29.37 -26.44
CA PHE A 257 49.13 -28.32 -25.73
C PHE A 257 50.47 -27.94 -26.39
N SER A 258 51.04 -28.77 -27.27
CA SER A 258 52.30 -28.45 -27.96
C SER A 258 52.14 -27.50 -29.15
N LYS A 259 50.91 -27.20 -29.60
CA LYS A 259 50.66 -26.29 -30.75
C LYS A 259 50.46 -24.82 -30.36
N CYS A 260 50.38 -24.47 -29.07
CA CYS A 260 50.25 -23.08 -28.62
C CYS A 260 51.56 -22.42 -28.15
N SER A 261 52.73 -22.99 -28.49
CA SER A 261 54.03 -22.40 -28.13
C SER A 261 54.83 -21.83 -29.32
N SER A 262 54.20 -21.58 -30.47
CA SER A 262 54.86 -20.99 -31.65
C SER A 262 54.13 -19.78 -32.23
N VAL A 263 53.57 -18.95 -31.36
CA VAL A 263 53.21 -17.56 -31.69
C VAL A 263 53.56 -16.66 -30.49
N ILE A 264 54.86 -16.42 -30.31
CA ILE A 264 55.46 -15.15 -29.84
C ILE A 264 56.71 -14.95 -30.67
#